data_AF-A0A2E0BR63-F1
#
_entry.id   AF-A0A2E0BR63-F1
#
_cell.length_a   1.000
_cell.length_b   1.000
_cell.length_c   1.000
_cell.angle_alpha   90.00
_cell.angle_beta   90.00
_cell.angle_gamma   90.00
#
_symmetry.space_group_name_H-M   'P 1'
#
loop_
_entity.id
_entity.type
_entity.pdbx_description
1 polymer ?
#
loop_
_entity_poly.entity_id
_entity_poly.type
_entity_poly.pdbx_seq_one_letter_code
_entity_poly.pdbx_strand_id
1 'polypeptide(L)'
;MAEPNSKATFKQYIKRALGAPVIEINIDEDQLDDRVDEALQYFREYHYDGSIKTYLKHQISADDITGLKSDETFTENAAGTHAKTDQQYKQQQNYIVLPEFILSVLNIFPFADKHNLNMFDIRYQLRLNDIYDLTNTSILYYEMVQQHISMLDQILVGQTPIRYNTHMNRLYLDMDADQINAGEYIIIECYRKIDPNDFTDIYNDMWLKRYATALVKYQWGQNLSKFGGIALPGGVVLEPDNIKSEALEEKTRLEEESRLNYEMPVLDMMG
;
A
#
# COMPACT_ATOMS: atom_id res chain seq x y z
N MET A 1 25.44 -19.02 3.04
CA MET A 1 24.25 -19.47 3.80
C MET A 1 23.16 -19.72 2.77
N ALA A 2 22.31 -20.74 2.92
CA ALA A 2 21.29 -21.07 1.91
C ALA A 2 20.38 -19.86 1.64
N GLU A 3 20.12 -19.55 0.38
CA GLU A 3 19.17 -18.51 -0.04
C GLU A 3 17.76 -19.10 0.09
N PRO A 4 16.97 -18.69 1.08
CA PRO A 4 15.62 -19.20 1.24
C PRO A 4 14.73 -18.68 0.10
N ASN A 5 13.94 -19.57 -0.48
CA ASN A 5 13.05 -19.30 -1.62
C ASN A 5 11.61 -19.76 -1.35
N SER A 6 11.29 -20.09 -0.10
CA SER A 6 9.98 -20.56 0.33
C SER A 6 9.86 -20.41 1.84
N LYS A 7 8.62 -20.33 2.35
CA LYS A 7 8.37 -20.30 3.80
C LYS A 7 9.12 -21.42 4.53
N ALA A 8 9.07 -22.66 4.02
CA ALA A 8 9.75 -23.81 4.64
C ALA A 8 11.29 -23.64 4.73
N THR A 9 11.93 -23.21 3.64
CA THR A 9 13.39 -22.95 3.64
C THR A 9 13.76 -21.77 4.52
N PHE A 10 12.89 -20.76 4.62
CA PHE A 10 13.04 -19.62 5.52
C PHE A 10 12.94 -20.04 7.00
N LYS A 11 11.98 -20.89 7.36
CA LYS A 11 11.89 -21.50 8.70
C LYS A 11 13.19 -22.21 9.10
N GLN A 12 13.75 -23.00 8.18
CA GLN A 12 15.02 -23.70 8.41
C GLN A 12 16.20 -22.74 8.57
N TYR A 13 16.24 -21.65 7.79
CA TYR A 13 17.22 -20.59 7.94
C TYR A 13 17.18 -19.99 9.34
N ILE A 14 15.98 -19.62 9.82
CA ILE A 14 15.80 -19.01 11.16
C ILE A 14 16.26 -19.99 12.25
N LYS A 15 15.82 -21.26 12.19
CA LYS A 15 16.25 -22.28 13.17
C LYS A 15 17.78 -22.42 13.21
N ARG A 16 18.45 -22.41 12.06
CA ARG A 16 19.92 -22.46 11.98
C ARG A 16 20.59 -21.20 12.53
N ALA A 17 20.03 -20.02 12.23
CA ALA A 17 20.53 -18.75 12.76
C ALA A 17 20.45 -18.70 14.29
N LEU A 18 19.42 -19.32 14.88
CA LEU A 18 19.27 -19.42 16.34
C LEU A 18 20.16 -20.50 16.97
N GLY A 19 20.82 -21.38 16.18
CA GLY A 19 21.79 -22.36 16.68
C GLY A 19 21.38 -23.83 16.51
N ALA A 20 20.26 -24.14 15.85
CA ALA A 20 19.94 -25.52 15.49
C ALA A 20 20.97 -26.07 14.48
N PRO A 21 21.40 -27.35 14.60
CA PRO A 21 20.90 -28.39 15.51
C PRO A 21 21.66 -28.50 16.84
N VAL A 22 22.61 -27.60 17.14
CA VAL A 22 23.46 -27.68 18.34
C VAL A 22 22.64 -27.43 19.61
N ILE A 23 21.68 -26.52 19.54
CA ILE A 23 20.72 -26.25 20.61
C ILE A 23 19.31 -26.61 20.16
N GLU A 24 18.50 -27.08 21.11
CA GLU A 24 17.09 -27.36 20.88
C GLU A 24 16.28 -26.05 20.96
N ILE A 25 15.65 -25.69 19.84
CA ILE A 25 14.78 -24.52 19.77
C ILE A 25 13.36 -24.96 20.14
N ASN A 26 12.95 -24.65 21.37
CA ASN A 26 11.66 -25.03 21.96
C ASN A 26 10.51 -24.18 21.40
N ILE A 27 10.24 -24.30 20.10
CA ILE A 27 9.15 -23.62 19.39
C ILE A 27 8.44 -24.64 18.51
N ASP A 28 7.11 -24.64 18.62
CA ASP A 28 6.25 -25.45 17.76
C ASP A 28 6.20 -24.91 16.31
N GLU A 29 5.89 -25.76 15.33
CA GLU A 29 5.86 -25.34 13.94
C GLU A 29 4.81 -24.24 13.67
N ASP A 30 3.64 -24.30 14.30
CA ASP A 30 2.58 -23.31 14.13
C ASP A 30 3.00 -21.95 14.71
N GLN A 31 3.65 -21.96 15.88
CA GLN A 31 4.19 -20.74 16.50
C GLN A 31 5.25 -20.08 15.63
N LEU A 32 6.04 -20.87 14.90
CA LEU A 32 7.06 -20.34 14.01
C LEU A 32 6.41 -19.77 12.74
N ASP A 33 5.37 -20.41 12.22
CA ASP A 33 4.61 -19.90 11.09
C ASP A 33 3.92 -18.56 11.41
N ASP A 34 3.33 -18.41 12.60
CA ASP A 34 2.73 -17.15 13.07
C ASP A 34 3.75 -15.99 13.08
N ARG A 35 4.95 -16.23 13.63
CA ARG A 35 6.01 -15.21 13.71
C ARG A 35 6.58 -14.86 12.33
N VAL A 36 6.62 -15.83 11.41
CA VAL A 36 7.03 -15.58 10.02
C VAL A 36 5.97 -14.76 9.27
N ASP A 37 4.69 -15.06 9.47
CA ASP A 37 3.60 -14.30 8.84
C ASP A 37 3.52 -12.88 9.39
N GLU A 38 3.72 -12.70 10.70
CA GLU A 38 3.85 -11.38 11.33
C GLU A 38 5.03 -10.58 10.74
N ALA A 39 6.19 -11.21 10.57
CA ALA A 39 7.34 -10.57 9.93
C ALA A 39 7.06 -10.15 8.48
N LEU A 40 6.40 -11.02 7.70
CA LEU A 40 6.03 -10.74 6.32
C LEU A 40 4.98 -9.63 6.22
N GLN A 41 4.02 -9.59 7.14
CA GLN A 41 3.03 -8.52 7.19
C GLN A 41 3.71 -7.18 7.45
N TYR A 42 4.53 -7.11 8.51
CA TYR A 42 5.26 -5.89 8.85
C TYR A 42 6.14 -5.41 7.67
N PHE A 43 6.86 -6.33 7.03
CA PHE A 43 7.70 -6.01 5.89
C PHE A 43 6.91 -5.41 4.71
N ARG A 44 5.73 -5.96 4.39
CA ARG A 44 4.90 -5.45 3.29
C ARG A 44 4.32 -4.06 3.57
N GLU A 45 4.05 -3.74 4.83
CA GLU A 45 3.41 -2.49 5.23
C GLU A 45 4.44 -1.36 5.44
N TYR A 46 5.60 -1.67 6.02
CA TYR A 46 6.55 -0.66 6.51
C TYR A 46 7.91 -0.66 5.82
N HIS A 47 8.20 -1.62 4.94
CA HIS A 47 9.44 -1.67 4.19
C HIS A 47 9.22 -1.37 2.71
N TYR A 48 10.01 -0.47 2.13
CA TYR A 48 9.89 -0.06 0.73
C TYR A 48 9.90 -1.26 -0.24
N ASP A 49 10.84 -2.19 -0.04
CA ASP A 49 10.99 -3.40 -0.87
C ASP A 49 9.87 -4.45 -0.66
N GLY A 50 8.97 -4.25 0.30
CA GLY A 50 7.79 -5.09 0.52
C GLY A 50 6.63 -4.79 -0.42
N SER A 51 6.76 -3.73 -1.23
CA SER A 51 5.73 -3.23 -2.13
C SER A 51 6.29 -2.87 -3.49
N ILE A 52 5.44 -2.89 -4.52
CA ILE A 52 5.84 -2.50 -5.89
C ILE A 52 4.82 -1.50 -6.43
N LYS A 53 5.33 -0.45 -7.07
CA LYS A 53 4.53 0.48 -7.87
C LYS A 53 4.02 -0.22 -9.14
N THR A 54 2.70 -0.25 -9.32
CA THR A 54 2.05 -0.88 -10.47
C THR A 54 0.94 0.00 -11.03
N TYR A 55 0.60 -0.26 -12.29
CA TYR A 55 -0.54 0.36 -12.97
C TYR A 55 -1.64 -0.67 -13.13
N LEU A 56 -2.77 -0.46 -12.45
CA LEU A 56 -3.97 -1.29 -12.63
C LEU A 56 -4.88 -0.68 -13.67
N LYS A 57 -5.50 -1.54 -14.47
CA LYS A 57 -6.52 -1.15 -15.45
C LYS A 57 -7.85 -1.72 -15.00
N HIS A 58 -8.83 -0.85 -14.82
CA HIS A 58 -10.21 -1.24 -14.51
C HIS A 58 -11.11 -0.76 -15.64
N GLN A 59 -11.87 -1.67 -16.23
CA GLN A 59 -12.88 -1.32 -17.24
C GLN A 59 -14.18 -0.99 -16.54
N ILE A 60 -14.72 0.19 -16.81
CA ILE A 60 -15.95 0.66 -16.18
C ILE A 60 -17.14 0.04 -16.91
N SER A 61 -18.01 -0.65 -16.18
CA SER A 61 -19.25 -1.19 -16.72
C SER A 61 -20.41 -0.19 -16.59
N ALA A 62 -21.51 -0.44 -17.30
CA ALA A 62 -22.72 0.37 -17.16
C ALA A 62 -23.35 0.25 -15.75
N ASP A 63 -23.17 -0.90 -15.10
CA ASP A 63 -23.62 -1.14 -13.73
C ASP A 63 -22.79 -0.32 -12.74
N ASP A 64 -21.48 -0.20 -12.96
CA ASP A 64 -20.60 0.63 -12.14
C ASP A 64 -21.05 2.10 -12.19
N ILE A 65 -21.31 2.65 -13.39
CA ILE A 65 -21.80 4.03 -13.56
C ILE A 65 -23.13 4.24 -12.83
N THR A 66 -24.01 3.25 -12.86
CA THR A 66 -25.28 3.30 -12.14
C THR A 66 -25.06 3.28 -10.62
N GLY A 67 -24.11 2.47 -10.15
CA GLY A 67 -23.70 2.40 -8.74
C GLY A 67 -23.10 3.71 -8.23
N LEU A 68 -22.23 4.37 -9.01
CA LEU A 68 -21.63 5.67 -8.64
C LEU A 68 -22.67 6.78 -8.42
N LYS A 69 -23.82 6.67 -9.10
CA LYS A 69 -24.96 7.60 -8.98
C LYS A 69 -25.94 7.24 -7.86
N SER A 70 -25.77 6.07 -7.23
CA SER A 70 -26.67 5.59 -6.19
C SER A 70 -26.33 6.17 -4.82
N ASP A 71 -27.37 6.37 -4.01
CA ASP A 71 -27.26 6.87 -2.64
C ASP A 71 -27.72 5.81 -1.64
N GLU A 72 -26.93 5.59 -0.60
CA GLU A 72 -27.35 4.87 0.59
C GLU A 72 -28.11 5.83 1.51
N THR A 73 -29.32 5.46 1.93
CA THR A 73 -30.16 6.31 2.79
C THR A 73 -30.16 5.79 4.22
N PHE A 74 -29.68 6.62 5.14
CA PHE A 74 -29.76 6.38 6.58
C PHE A 74 -30.94 7.16 7.13
N THR A 75 -31.88 6.45 7.75
CA THR A 75 -32.94 7.08 8.54
C THR A 75 -32.48 7.13 9.98
N GLU A 76 -32.52 8.32 10.58
CA GLU A 76 -32.21 8.49 11.99
C GLU A 76 -33.11 7.59 12.84
N ASN A 77 -32.51 6.76 13.70
CA ASN A 77 -33.24 6.02 14.72
C ASN A 77 -33.11 6.82 16.03
N ALA A 78 -34.07 7.70 16.29
CA ALA A 78 -34.04 8.61 17.42
C ALA A 78 -34.00 7.84 18.76
N ALA A 79 -32.90 7.94 19.49
CA ALA A 79 -32.85 7.58 20.91
C ALA A 79 -33.03 8.85 21.76
N GLY A 80 -34.27 9.36 21.85
CA GLY A 80 -34.59 10.54 22.65
C GLY A 80 -35.89 11.26 22.25
N THR A 81 -36.36 12.19 23.09
CA THR A 81 -37.53 13.02 22.80
C THR A 81 -37.12 14.24 21.98
N HIS A 82 -37.13 14.12 20.66
CA HIS A 82 -36.84 15.21 19.73
C HIS A 82 -38.12 15.68 19.02
N ALA A 83 -38.22 16.99 18.72
CA ALA A 83 -39.41 17.60 18.10
C ALA A 83 -39.52 17.36 16.58
N LYS A 84 -38.46 16.82 15.95
CA LYS A 84 -38.44 16.36 14.57
C LYS A 84 -37.94 14.93 14.58
N THR A 85 -38.67 14.04 13.90
CA THR A 85 -38.32 12.62 13.73
C THR A 85 -38.14 12.32 12.23
N ASP A 86 -37.62 11.14 11.91
CA ASP A 86 -37.56 10.57 10.55
C ASP A 86 -36.70 11.38 9.55
N GLN A 87 -35.65 12.04 10.03
CA GLN A 87 -34.69 12.69 9.11
C GLN A 87 -33.92 11.63 8.32
N GLN A 88 -33.83 11.84 7.01
CA GLN A 88 -33.10 10.98 6.09
C GLN A 88 -31.79 11.65 5.67
N TYR A 89 -30.69 10.93 5.84
CA TYR A 89 -29.36 11.29 5.39
C TYR A 89 -28.97 10.40 4.22
N LYS A 90 -28.33 10.95 3.19
CA LYS A 90 -27.87 10.20 2.03
C LYS A 90 -26.35 10.20 1.96
N GLN A 91 -25.77 9.05 1.71
CA GLN A 91 -24.35 8.88 1.42
C GLN A 91 -24.20 8.33 0.01
N GLN A 92 -23.56 9.11 -0.86
CA GLN A 92 -23.33 8.70 -2.23
C GLN A 92 -22.31 7.55 -2.30
N GLN A 93 -22.61 6.52 -3.09
CA GLN A 93 -21.75 5.35 -3.28
C GLN A 93 -20.78 5.52 -4.47
N ASN A 94 -20.14 6.69 -4.55
CA ASN A 94 -19.21 7.05 -5.62
C ASN A 94 -17.81 6.43 -5.43
N TYR A 95 -17.73 5.10 -5.38
CA TYR A 95 -16.48 4.38 -5.21
C TYR A 95 -16.39 3.14 -6.09
N ILE A 96 -15.15 2.76 -6.41
CA ILE A 96 -14.82 1.49 -7.04
C ILE A 96 -14.14 0.60 -6.00
N VAL A 97 -14.47 -0.69 -6.01
CA VAL A 97 -13.86 -1.67 -5.12
C VAL A 97 -12.56 -2.17 -5.75
N LEU A 98 -11.49 -2.07 -4.97
CA LEU A 98 -10.17 -2.52 -5.37
C LEU A 98 -9.80 -3.88 -4.74
N PRO A 99 -8.88 -4.64 -5.35
CA PRO A 99 -8.33 -5.84 -4.73
C PRO A 99 -7.59 -5.55 -3.42
N GLU A 100 -7.66 -6.49 -2.48
CA GLU A 100 -7.05 -6.39 -1.15
C GLU A 100 -5.50 -6.38 -1.16
N PHE A 101 -4.87 -6.61 -2.32
CA PHE A 101 -3.43 -6.51 -2.44
C PHE A 101 -2.92 -5.07 -2.61
N ILE A 102 -3.81 -4.07 -2.67
CA ILE A 102 -3.43 -2.67 -2.85
C ILE A 102 -3.19 -1.99 -1.50
N LEU A 103 -1.99 -1.43 -1.34
CA LEU A 103 -1.57 -0.71 -0.14
C LEU A 103 -1.90 0.78 -0.21
N SER A 104 -1.73 1.41 -1.37
CA SER A 104 -2.03 2.84 -1.52
C SER A 104 -2.26 3.19 -2.99
N VAL A 105 -3.11 4.18 -3.24
CA VAL A 105 -3.36 4.74 -4.57
C VAL A 105 -2.73 6.12 -4.61
N LEU A 106 -1.88 6.36 -5.62
CA LEU A 106 -1.16 7.62 -5.82
C LEU A 106 -1.96 8.58 -6.69
N ASN A 107 -2.36 8.13 -7.87
CA ASN A 107 -3.06 8.95 -8.83
C ASN A 107 -3.86 8.10 -9.81
N ILE A 108 -4.75 8.76 -10.54
CA ILE A 108 -5.48 8.21 -11.68
C ILE A 108 -5.12 9.01 -12.91
N PHE A 109 -4.90 8.33 -14.02
CA PHE A 109 -4.63 9.02 -15.27
C PHE A 109 -5.89 9.75 -15.74
N PRO A 110 -5.77 11.01 -16.17
CA PRO A 110 -6.93 11.79 -16.58
C PRO A 110 -7.60 11.15 -17.80
N PHE A 111 -8.92 11.24 -17.85
CA PHE A 111 -9.74 10.86 -19.00
C PHE A 111 -9.48 11.88 -20.11
N ALA A 112 -8.50 11.61 -20.97
CA ALA A 112 -8.23 12.45 -22.12
C ALA A 112 -9.24 12.11 -23.23
N ASP A 113 -10.24 12.96 -23.42
CA ASP A 113 -11.18 12.85 -24.52
C ASP A 113 -10.46 13.20 -25.85
N LYS A 114 -9.88 12.18 -26.50
CA LYS A 114 -9.14 12.35 -27.76
C LYS A 114 -10.05 12.65 -28.95
N HIS A 115 -11.37 12.69 -28.77
CA HIS A 115 -12.33 12.79 -29.88
C HIS A 115 -12.74 14.21 -30.25
N ASN A 116 -12.43 15.23 -29.45
CA ASN A 116 -12.79 16.63 -29.71
C ASN A 116 -11.58 17.49 -30.16
N LEU A 117 -10.87 17.08 -31.22
CA LEU A 117 -10.01 17.99 -31.99
C LEU A 117 -10.90 18.95 -32.80
N ASN A 118 -11.53 19.89 -32.11
CA ASN A 118 -12.34 20.92 -32.75
C ASN A 118 -11.41 21.94 -33.41
N MET A 119 -11.80 22.48 -34.57
CA MET A 119 -11.02 23.51 -35.29
C MET A 119 -10.81 24.79 -34.45
N PHE A 120 -11.58 24.95 -33.38
CA PHE A 120 -11.50 26.06 -32.40
C PHE A 120 -10.65 25.74 -31.15
N ASP A 121 -10.06 24.54 -31.04
CA ASP A 121 -9.12 24.23 -29.97
C ASP A 121 -7.86 25.12 -30.13
N ILE A 122 -7.54 25.88 -29.08
CA ILE A 122 -6.40 26.78 -29.02
C ILE A 122 -5.10 26.01 -29.31
N ARG A 123 -4.98 24.75 -28.86
CA ARG A 123 -3.80 23.91 -29.13
C ARG A 123 -3.66 23.58 -30.62
N TYR A 124 -4.79 23.38 -31.31
CA TYR A 124 -4.83 23.10 -32.75
C TYR A 124 -4.53 24.36 -33.57
N GLN A 125 -5.11 25.50 -33.20
CA GLN A 125 -4.84 26.79 -33.84
C GLN A 125 -3.38 27.24 -33.66
N LEU A 126 -2.83 27.10 -32.46
CA LEU A 126 -1.45 27.49 -32.16
C LEU A 126 -0.45 26.59 -32.90
N ARG A 127 -0.72 25.28 -33.02
CA ARG A 127 0.09 24.37 -33.85
C ARG A 127 0.04 24.72 -35.35
N LEU A 128 -1.13 25.08 -35.87
CA LEU A 128 -1.28 25.45 -37.28
C LEU A 128 -0.67 26.82 -37.61
N ASN A 129 -0.75 27.78 -36.69
CA ASN A 129 -0.18 29.11 -36.87
C ASN A 129 1.35 29.13 -36.70
N ASP A 130 1.88 28.42 -35.69
CA ASP A 130 3.30 28.50 -35.33
C ASP A 130 4.23 27.58 -36.14
N ILE A 131 3.77 26.45 -36.69
CA ILE A 131 4.63 25.61 -37.57
C ILE A 131 5.05 26.38 -38.83
N TYR A 132 4.24 27.33 -39.28
CA TYR A 132 4.56 28.16 -40.44
C TYR A 132 5.61 29.25 -40.13
N ASP A 133 5.86 29.56 -38.85
CA ASP A 133 6.80 30.62 -38.41
C ASP A 133 7.85 30.13 -37.38
N LEU A 134 8.28 28.87 -37.51
CA LEU A 134 9.39 28.30 -36.73
C LEU A 134 10.76 28.96 -37.03
N THR A 135 10.83 29.84 -38.03
CA THR A 135 12.04 30.60 -38.39
C THR A 135 12.17 31.94 -37.67
N ASN A 136 11.08 32.57 -37.19
CA ASN A 136 11.16 33.87 -36.50
C ASN A 136 10.74 33.84 -35.02
N THR A 137 10.07 32.79 -34.55
CA THR A 137 9.67 32.70 -33.14
C THR A 137 10.68 31.88 -32.33
N SER A 138 11.23 32.49 -31.26
CA SER A 138 12.18 31.83 -30.35
C SER A 138 11.54 30.62 -29.68
N ILE A 139 12.15 29.45 -29.84
CA ILE A 139 11.67 28.18 -29.26
C ILE A 139 11.50 28.24 -27.74
N LEU A 140 12.27 29.10 -27.07
CA LEU A 140 12.17 29.37 -25.64
C LEU A 140 10.84 30.01 -25.26
N TYR A 141 10.33 30.93 -26.07
CA TYR A 141 9.03 31.55 -25.84
C TYR A 141 7.89 30.55 -25.99
N TYR A 142 7.99 29.67 -27.00
CA TYR A 142 7.04 28.59 -27.19
C TYR A 142 7.00 27.65 -25.97
N GLU A 143 8.15 27.26 -25.43
CA GLU A 143 8.22 26.43 -24.21
C GLU A 143 7.54 27.11 -23.01
N MET A 144 7.81 28.40 -22.77
CA MET A 144 7.16 29.15 -21.69
C MET A 144 5.64 29.22 -21.87
N VAL A 145 5.15 29.43 -23.09
CA VAL A 145 3.71 29.46 -23.38
C VAL A 145 3.08 28.07 -23.18
N GLN A 146 3.75 26.99 -23.60
CA GLN A 146 3.27 25.63 -23.37
C GLN A 146 3.20 25.28 -21.88
N GLN A 147 4.19 25.67 -21.08
CA GLN A 147 4.15 25.52 -19.62
C GLN A 147 2.99 26.32 -19.01
N HIS A 148 2.75 27.54 -19.49
CA HIS A 148 1.65 28.37 -19.02
C HIS A 148 0.28 27.77 -19.37
N ILE A 149 0.10 27.26 -20.59
CA ILE A 149 -1.13 26.58 -21.00
C ILE A 149 -1.34 25.32 -20.14
N SER A 150 -0.30 24.51 -19.92
CA SER A 150 -0.40 23.32 -19.08
C SER A 150 -0.78 23.67 -17.64
N MET A 151 -0.25 24.77 -17.10
CA MET A 151 -0.62 25.26 -15.77
C MET A 151 -2.08 25.75 -15.74
N LEU A 152 -2.52 26.48 -16.77
CA LEU A 152 -3.92 26.91 -16.88
C LEU A 152 -4.86 25.70 -16.95
N ASP A 153 -4.53 24.67 -17.72
CA ASP A 153 -5.33 23.44 -17.78
C ASP A 153 -5.37 22.72 -16.43
N GLN A 154 -4.25 22.67 -15.70
CA GLN A 154 -4.22 22.09 -14.34
C GLN A 154 -5.09 22.88 -13.35
N ILE A 155 -5.12 24.21 -13.46
CA ILE A 155 -5.95 25.07 -12.61
C ILE A 155 -7.43 24.97 -12.99
N LEU A 156 -7.74 24.90 -14.29
CA LEU A 156 -9.12 24.99 -14.80
C LEU A 156 -9.85 23.64 -14.81
N VAL A 157 -9.19 22.57 -15.24
CA VAL A 157 -9.78 21.23 -15.32
C VAL A 157 -9.57 20.47 -14.01
N GLY A 158 -8.42 20.68 -13.35
CA GLY A 158 -8.03 19.93 -12.15
C GLY A 158 -7.75 18.46 -12.45
N GLN A 159 -6.95 17.81 -11.60
CA GLN A 159 -6.94 16.35 -11.54
C GLN A 159 -8.15 15.92 -10.69
N THR A 160 -8.81 14.82 -11.07
CA THR A 160 -9.92 14.27 -10.28
C THR A 160 -9.40 13.88 -8.90
N PRO A 161 -9.90 14.48 -7.81
CA PRO A 161 -9.47 14.10 -6.47
C PRO A 161 -9.84 12.65 -6.21
N ILE A 162 -8.96 11.95 -5.50
CA ILE A 162 -9.15 10.56 -5.13
C ILE A 162 -9.08 10.40 -3.63
N ARG A 163 -9.91 9.51 -3.08
CA ARG A 163 -9.83 9.14 -1.67
C ARG A 163 -9.83 7.63 -1.58
N TYR A 164 -8.72 7.06 -1.11
CA TYR A 164 -8.57 5.63 -0.93
C TYR A 164 -8.47 5.27 0.54
N ASN A 165 -9.19 4.21 0.94
CA ASN A 165 -9.04 3.61 2.27
C ASN A 165 -8.68 2.13 2.12
N THR A 166 -7.53 1.75 2.68
CA THR A 166 -6.98 0.38 2.66
C THR A 166 -7.88 -0.62 3.37
N HIS A 167 -8.51 -0.26 4.48
CA HIS A 167 -9.33 -1.18 5.26
C HIS A 167 -10.69 -1.48 4.63
N MET A 168 -11.19 -0.55 3.80
CA MET A 168 -12.45 -0.74 3.07
C MET A 168 -12.23 -1.23 1.64
N ASN A 169 -11.00 -1.15 1.13
CA ASN A 169 -10.67 -1.39 -0.28
C ASN A 169 -11.55 -0.56 -1.25
N ARG A 170 -11.94 0.65 -0.84
CA ARG A 170 -12.79 1.54 -1.64
C ARG A 170 -11.97 2.73 -2.11
N LEU A 171 -11.96 2.93 -3.42
CA LEU A 171 -11.40 4.11 -4.08
C LEU A 171 -12.56 5.01 -4.50
N TYR A 172 -12.72 6.12 -3.79
CA TYR A 172 -13.66 7.16 -4.17
C TYR A 172 -13.06 8.02 -5.28
N LEU A 173 -13.85 8.22 -6.33
CA LEU A 173 -13.52 9.07 -7.45
C LEU A 173 -14.39 10.31 -7.34
N ASP A 174 -13.82 11.43 -6.90
CA ASP A 174 -14.59 12.67 -6.74
C ASP A 174 -14.75 13.36 -8.09
N MET A 175 -15.44 12.69 -9.01
CA MET A 175 -15.77 13.16 -10.34
C MET A 175 -17.25 12.96 -10.64
N ASP A 176 -17.74 13.72 -11.61
CA ASP A 176 -19.09 13.55 -12.12
C ASP A 176 -19.17 12.27 -12.98
N ALA A 177 -20.07 11.36 -12.62
CA ALA A 177 -20.26 10.08 -13.30
C ALA A 177 -20.75 10.25 -14.75
N ASP A 178 -21.31 11.42 -15.10
CA ASP A 178 -21.71 11.75 -16.49
C ASP A 178 -20.51 11.97 -17.43
N GLN A 179 -19.31 12.18 -16.89
CA GLN A 179 -18.07 12.32 -17.68
C GLN A 179 -17.48 10.98 -18.13
N ILE A 180 -18.09 9.86 -17.70
CA ILE A 180 -17.58 8.51 -17.93
C ILE A 180 -18.51 7.74 -18.84
N ASN A 181 -17.95 7.08 -19.86
CA ASN A 181 -18.71 6.16 -20.69
C ASN A 181 -18.43 4.69 -20.32
N ALA A 182 -19.46 3.85 -20.46
CA ALA A 182 -19.30 2.42 -20.28
C ALA A 182 -18.31 1.85 -21.30
N GLY A 183 -17.38 1.01 -20.84
CA GLY A 183 -16.32 0.41 -21.64
C GLY A 183 -15.01 1.19 -21.64
N GLU A 184 -14.96 2.39 -21.05
CA GLU A 184 -13.71 3.12 -20.82
C GLU A 184 -12.87 2.48 -19.72
N TYR A 185 -11.56 2.70 -19.79
CA TYR A 185 -10.60 2.15 -18.83
C TYR A 185 -10.06 3.25 -17.94
N ILE A 186 -10.14 3.02 -16.62
CA ILE A 186 -9.40 3.78 -15.63
C ILE A 186 -8.04 3.13 -15.45
N ILE A 187 -6.99 3.95 -15.52
CA ILE A 187 -5.64 3.53 -15.15
C ILE A 187 -5.32 4.12 -13.79
N ILE A 188 -5.07 3.24 -12.83
CA ILE A 188 -4.82 3.57 -11.43
C ILE A 188 -3.35 3.31 -11.14
N GLU A 189 -2.64 4.34 -10.69
CA GLU A 189 -1.27 4.25 -10.19
C GLU A 189 -1.32 3.91 -8.70
N CYS A 190 -0.82 2.74 -8.32
CA CYS A 190 -0.92 2.26 -6.94
C CYS A 190 0.29 1.44 -6.51
N TYR A 191 0.53 1.36 -5.20
CA TYR A 191 1.43 0.39 -4.60
C TYR A 191 0.66 -0.89 -4.28
N ARG A 192 1.19 -2.03 -4.71
CA ARG A 192 0.68 -3.35 -4.33
C ARG A 192 1.62 -4.09 -3.39
N LYS A 193 1.05 -4.90 -2.50
CA LYS A 193 1.78 -5.88 -1.69
C LYS A 193 2.36 -6.97 -2.60
N ILE A 194 3.60 -7.35 -2.33
CA ILE A 194 4.25 -8.47 -3.03
C ILE A 194 3.74 -9.79 -2.43
N ASP A 195 3.32 -10.73 -3.28
CA ASP A 195 3.03 -12.10 -2.86
C ASP A 195 4.33 -12.93 -2.83
N PRO A 196 4.77 -13.46 -1.67
CA PRO A 196 5.96 -14.30 -1.55
C PRO A 196 5.89 -15.63 -2.30
N ASN A 197 4.69 -16.09 -2.71
CA ASN A 197 4.57 -17.28 -3.54
C ASN A 197 4.98 -17.00 -4.99
N ASP A 198 4.71 -15.79 -5.48
CA ASP A 198 5.09 -15.34 -6.83
C ASP A 198 6.51 -14.79 -6.87
N PHE A 199 6.91 -14.05 -5.82
CA PHE A 199 8.22 -13.41 -5.70
C PHE A 199 9.00 -14.00 -4.52
N THR A 200 9.54 -15.20 -4.72
CA THR A 200 10.22 -15.98 -3.68
C THR A 200 11.50 -15.33 -3.15
N ASP A 201 12.10 -14.42 -3.92
CA ASP A 201 13.34 -13.72 -3.55
C ASP A 201 13.17 -12.82 -2.32
N ILE A 202 11.93 -12.47 -1.96
CA ILE A 202 11.61 -11.68 -0.77
C ILE A 202 12.14 -12.34 0.51
N TYR A 203 12.13 -13.68 0.58
CA TYR A 203 12.66 -14.42 1.73
C TYR A 203 14.18 -14.24 1.89
N ASN A 204 14.88 -13.90 0.80
CA ASN A 204 16.32 -13.70 0.82
C ASN A 204 16.72 -12.32 1.39
N ASP A 205 15.76 -11.42 1.60
CA ASP A 205 16.02 -10.08 2.13
C ASP A 205 16.69 -10.12 3.53
N MET A 206 17.73 -9.30 3.71
CA MET A 206 18.53 -9.30 4.94
C MET A 206 17.75 -8.72 6.12
N TRP A 207 16.95 -7.69 5.89
CA TRP A 207 16.16 -7.07 6.94
C TRP A 207 15.08 -8.04 7.41
N LEU A 208 14.33 -8.65 6.48
CA LEU A 208 13.28 -9.63 6.80
C LEU A 208 13.84 -10.83 7.56
N LYS A 209 15.00 -11.36 7.15
CA LYS A 209 15.69 -12.45 7.87
C LYS A 209 16.00 -12.09 9.31
N ARG A 210 16.54 -10.89 9.55
CA ARG A 210 16.90 -10.42 10.90
C ARG A 210 15.65 -10.21 11.74
N TYR A 211 14.62 -9.57 11.19
CA TYR A 211 13.37 -9.30 11.88
C TYR A 211 12.61 -10.58 12.26
N ALA A 212 12.44 -11.50 11.31
CA ALA A 212 11.81 -12.79 11.59
C ALA A 212 12.62 -13.62 12.61
N THR A 213 13.95 -13.57 12.56
CA THR A 213 14.80 -14.24 13.55
C THR A 213 14.62 -13.65 14.94
N ALA A 214 14.53 -12.32 15.08
CA ALA A 214 14.28 -11.65 16.35
C ALA A 214 12.89 -12.01 16.92
N LEU A 215 11.84 -12.04 16.10
CA LEU A 215 10.50 -12.46 16.51
C LEU A 215 10.45 -13.91 17.00
N VAL A 216 11.11 -14.82 16.28
CA VAL A 216 11.21 -16.23 16.67
C VAL A 216 12.06 -16.38 17.94
N LYS A 217 13.16 -15.62 18.08
CA LYS A 217 13.98 -15.60 19.30
C LYS A 217 13.17 -15.15 20.52
N TYR A 218 12.32 -14.14 20.36
CA TYR A 218 11.41 -13.69 21.42
C TYR A 218 10.41 -14.78 21.81
N GLN A 219 9.81 -15.46 20.84
CA GLN A 219 8.91 -16.60 21.09
C GLN A 219 9.63 -17.75 21.81
N TRP A 220 10.88 -18.02 21.45
CA TRP A 220 11.70 -19.04 22.11
C TRP A 220 11.90 -18.70 23.58
N GLY A 221 12.33 -17.47 23.88
CA GLY A 221 12.48 -16.98 25.25
C GLY A 221 11.17 -17.00 26.03
N GLN A 222 10.03 -16.69 25.39
CA GLN A 222 8.71 -16.84 26.02
C GLN A 222 8.38 -18.28 26.38
N ASN A 223 8.64 -19.23 25.50
CA ASN A 223 8.41 -20.64 25.78
C ASN A 223 9.34 -21.12 26.91
N LEU A 224 10.62 -20.77 26.88
CA LEU A 224 11.58 -21.12 27.94
C LEU A 224 11.21 -20.52 29.30
N SER A 225 10.68 -19.29 29.35
CA SER A 225 10.24 -18.67 30.60
C SER A 225 9.12 -19.42 31.30
N LYS A 226 8.31 -20.22 30.59
CA LYS A 226 7.28 -21.10 31.18
C LYS A 226 7.88 -22.30 31.91
N PHE A 227 9.12 -22.68 31.57
CA PHE A 227 9.88 -23.76 32.22
C PHE A 227 10.90 -23.22 33.24
N GLY A 228 10.97 -21.89 33.44
CA GLY A 228 11.81 -21.26 34.44
C GLY A 228 11.44 -21.74 35.85
N GLY A 229 12.40 -22.35 36.54
CA GLY A 229 12.22 -22.93 37.88
C GLY A 229 12.57 -24.42 37.98
N ILE A 230 12.77 -25.12 36.86
CA ILE A 230 13.27 -26.50 36.84
C ILE A 230 14.76 -26.48 36.50
N ALA A 231 15.60 -26.78 37.48
CA ALA A 231 17.04 -26.96 37.25
C ALA A 231 17.25 -28.19 36.37
N LEU A 232 17.81 -28.01 35.17
CA LEU A 232 18.23 -29.11 34.33
C LEU A 232 19.35 -29.91 35.04
N PRO A 233 19.38 -31.25 34.92
CA PRO A 233 20.49 -32.05 35.43
C PRO A 233 21.77 -31.63 34.69
N GLY A 234 22.72 -31.01 35.40
CA GLY A 234 23.96 -30.50 34.81
C GLY A 234 24.36 -29.08 35.21
N GLY A 235 23.55 -28.37 35.99
CA GLY A 235 23.96 -27.09 36.60
C GLY A 235 24.05 -25.89 35.64
N VAL A 236 23.70 -26.07 34.36
CA VAL A 236 23.54 -24.97 33.41
C VAL A 236 22.12 -24.43 33.55
N VAL A 237 21.99 -23.24 34.12
CA VAL A 237 20.74 -22.49 34.14
C VAL A 237 20.65 -21.73 32.82
N LEU A 238 19.70 -22.11 31.96
CA LEU A 238 19.31 -21.24 30.85
C LEU A 238 18.60 -20.01 31.46
N GLU A 239 19.08 -18.82 31.17
CA GLU A 239 18.47 -17.56 31.63
C GLU A 239 17.50 -17.06 30.53
N PRO A 240 16.20 -17.44 30.57
CA PRO A 240 15.24 -17.08 29.53
C PRO A 240 15.00 -15.57 29.43
N ASP A 241 15.18 -14.84 30.54
CA ASP A 241 14.97 -13.40 30.60
C ASP A 241 15.99 -12.62 29.77
N ASN A 242 17.25 -13.09 29.75
CA ASN A 242 18.30 -12.49 28.91
C ASN A 242 18.00 -12.68 27.42
N ILE A 243 17.57 -13.87 27.01
CA ILE A 243 17.19 -14.17 25.61
C ILE A 243 16.01 -13.28 25.18
N LYS A 244 15.00 -13.10 26.04
CA LYS A 244 13.85 -12.24 25.77
C LYS A 244 14.24 -10.78 25.65
N SER A 245 15.09 -10.28 26.55
CA SER A 245 15.55 -8.89 26.53
C SER A 245 16.33 -8.59 25.27
N GLU A 246 17.27 -9.46 24.89
CA GLU A 246 18.07 -9.30 23.67
C GLU A 246 17.19 -9.34 22.42
N ALA A 247 16.22 -10.26 22.35
CA ALA A 247 15.29 -10.33 21.23
C ALA A 247 14.41 -9.07 21.12
N LEU A 248 13.97 -8.52 22.25
CA LEU A 248 13.18 -7.30 22.28
C LEU A 248 14.00 -6.08 21.84
N GLU A 249 15.25 -5.98 22.28
CA GLU A 249 16.17 -4.92 21.84
C GLU A 249 16.43 -4.99 20.33
N GLU A 250 16.70 -6.19 19.80
CA GLU A 250 16.89 -6.38 18.37
C GLU A 250 15.65 -6.03 17.55
N LYS A 251 14.46 -6.45 18.02
CA LYS A 251 13.18 -6.09 17.41
C LYS A 251 13.00 -4.57 17.37
N THR A 252 13.11 -3.89 18.51
CA THR A 252 12.93 -2.44 18.61
C THR A 252 13.91 -1.69 17.72
N ARG A 253 15.20 -2.10 17.71
CA ARG A 253 16.22 -1.49 16.86
C ARG A 253 15.90 -1.64 15.37
N LEU A 254 15.39 -2.80 14.94
CA LEU A 254 14.99 -3.03 13.54
C LEU A 254 13.74 -2.23 13.17
N GLU A 255 12.79 -2.06 14.07
CA GLU A 255 11.61 -1.22 13.86
C GLU A 255 11.98 0.26 13.77
N GLU A 256 12.88 0.74 14.63
CA GLU A 256 13.45 2.09 14.54
C GLU A 256 14.21 2.30 13.21
N GLU A 257 15.03 1.32 12.80
CA GLU A 257 15.74 1.34 11.51
C GLU A 257 14.77 1.36 10.33
N SER A 258 13.67 0.60 10.40
CA SER A 258 12.59 0.59 9.40
C SER A 258 11.95 1.96 9.29
N ARG A 259 11.61 2.58 10.42
CA ARG A 259 10.95 3.88 10.46
C ARG A 259 11.83 5.01 9.92
N LEU A 260 13.13 4.98 10.21
CA LEU A 260 14.06 6.02 9.78
C LEU A 260 14.46 5.90 8.31
N ASN A 261 14.65 4.68 7.80
CA ASN A 261 15.24 4.46 6.48
C ASN A 261 14.23 4.08 5.40
N TYR A 262 13.10 3.46 5.77
CA TYR A 262 12.23 2.76 4.83
C TYR A 262 10.75 3.14 4.93
N GLU A 263 10.37 4.05 5.83
CA GLU A 263 9.05 4.67 5.75
C GLU A 263 8.93 5.27 4.34
N MET A 264 7.99 4.72 3.56
CA MET A 264 7.46 5.40 2.37
C MET A 264 7.21 6.84 2.78
N PRO A 265 7.56 7.84 1.93
CA PRO A 265 7.45 9.24 2.29
C PRO A 265 6.12 9.46 3.00
N VAL A 266 6.22 9.87 4.27
CA VAL A 266 5.10 10.22 5.13
C VAL A 266 4.16 11.03 4.26
N LEU A 267 3.00 10.45 3.90
CA LEU A 267 1.81 11.12 3.37
C LEU A 267 2.11 12.56 2.93
N ASP A 268 2.79 12.71 1.79
CA ASP A 268 2.93 14.02 1.17
C ASP A 268 1.51 14.40 0.70
N MET A 269 0.94 15.40 1.38
CA MET A 269 -0.31 16.07 1.04
C MET A 269 -1.58 15.21 0.96
N MET A 270 -2.30 15.14 2.09
CA MET A 270 -3.74 15.39 2.03
C MET A 270 -4.00 16.74 2.69
N GLY A 271 -3.88 17.77 1.85
CA GLY A 271 -4.02 19.20 2.12
C GLY A 271 -3.54 19.97 0.91
#